data_AF-A0A7Z9XDI2-F1
#
_entry.id   AF-A0A7Z9XDI2-F1
#
_cell.length_a   1.000
_cell.length_b   1.000
_cell.length_c   1.000
_cell.angle_alpha   90.00
_cell.angle_beta   90.00
_cell.angle_gamma   90.00
#
_symmetry.space_group_name_H-M   'P 1'
#
loop_
_entity.id
_entity.type
_entity.pdbx_description
1 polymer ?
#
loop_
_entity_poly.entity_id
_entity_poly.type
_entity_poly.pdbx_seq_one_letter_code
_entity_poly.pdbx_strand_id
1 'polypeptide(L)' 'LALTPAKLFILSLEDLFKETDQQNFPGTTAEYPNWSLKMKYTLEEFRSDPKVKAFCRMFRNWIDKSGRSQSTSVL' A
#
# COMPACT_ATOMS: atom_id res chain seq x y z
N LEU A 1 -2.27 -3.74 -12.28
CA LEU A 1 -2.46 -4.74 -11.21
C LEU A 1 -3.93 -4.88 -10.77
N ALA A 2 -4.61 -3.80 -10.35
CA ALA A 2 -6.02 -3.89 -9.91
C ALA A 2 -6.99 -4.44 -10.98
N LEU A 3 -6.72 -4.22 -12.28
CA LEU A 3 -7.56 -4.70 -13.39
C LEU A 3 -7.25 -6.14 -13.85
N THR A 4 -6.26 -6.80 -13.26
CA THR A 4 -5.93 -8.19 -13.65
C THR A 4 -7.01 -9.16 -13.15
N PRO A 5 -7.13 -10.37 -13.73
CA PRO A 5 -8.05 -11.40 -13.23
C PRO A 5 -7.56 -12.10 -11.94
N ALA A 6 -6.43 -11.70 -11.37
CA ALA A 6 -5.91 -12.30 -10.15
C ALA A 6 -6.92 -12.17 -9.00
N LYS A 7 -7.19 -13.26 -8.28
CA LYS A 7 -8.16 -13.28 -7.17
C LYS A 7 -7.71 -12.41 -6.00
N LEU A 8 -6.40 -12.39 -5.74
CA LEU A 8 -5.81 -11.62 -4.65
C LEU A 8 -5.05 -10.42 -5.19
N PHE A 9 -5.14 -9.33 -4.46
CA PHE A 9 -4.36 -8.12 -4.65
C PHE A 9 -3.74 -7.74 -3.31
N ILE A 10 -2.45 -7.48 -3.28
CA ILE A 10 -1.74 -7.01 -2.09
C ILE A 10 -1.16 -5.63 -2.42
N LEU A 11 -1.38 -4.68 -1.52
CA LEU A 11 -0.81 -3.33 -1.58
C LEU A 11 0.22 -3.20 -0.45
N SER A 12 1.44 -2.79 -0.79
CA SER A 12 2.41 -2.35 0.22
C SER A 12 2.09 -0.92 0.65
N LEU A 13 2.39 -0.56 1.90
CA LEU A 13 2.20 0.81 2.37
C LEU A 13 3.27 1.73 1.78
N GLU A 14 4.46 1.19 1.52
CA GLU A 14 5.57 1.85 0.84
C GLU A 14 5.16 2.33 -0.56
N ASP A 15 4.54 1.48 -1.38
CA ASP A 15 4.06 1.88 -2.71
C ASP A 15 2.91 2.90 -2.62
N LEU A 16 1.99 2.71 -1.66
CA LEU A 16 0.86 3.62 -1.46
C LEU A 16 1.35 5.03 -1.10
N PHE A 17 2.36 5.12 -0.25
CA PHE A 17 2.93 6.38 0.24
C PHE A 17 4.13 6.89 -0.55
N LYS A 18 4.49 6.18 -1.62
CA LYS A 18 5.59 6.50 -2.53
C LYS A 18 6.94 6.57 -1.81
N GLU A 19 7.19 5.64 -0.90
CA GLU A 19 8.51 5.47 -0.31
C GLU A 19 9.53 5.06 -1.37
N THR A 20 10.70 5.68 -1.31
CA THR A 20 11.80 5.41 -2.24
C THR A 20 12.83 4.46 -1.64
N ASP A 21 12.84 4.35 -0.31
CA ASP A 21 13.78 3.49 0.41
C ASP A 21 13.22 2.07 0.52
N GLN A 22 14.10 1.08 0.40
CA GLN A 22 13.73 -0.33 0.43
C GLN A 22 13.86 -0.85 1.86
N GLN A 23 12.88 -1.63 2.34
CA GLN A 23 13.00 -2.27 3.67
C GLN A 23 14.18 -3.23 3.76
N ASN A 24 14.54 -3.85 2.65
CA ASN A 24 15.61 -4.84 2.58
C ASN A 24 16.34 -4.72 1.24
N PHE A 25 17.66 -4.66 1.31
CA PHE A 25 18.56 -4.71 0.17
C PHE A 25 19.28 -6.07 0.17
N PRO A 26 18.85 -7.04 -0.66
CA PRO A 26 19.39 -8.39 -0.64
C PRO A 26 20.91 -8.42 -0.84
N GLY A 27 21.58 -9.30 -0.09
CA GLY A 27 23.04 -9.46 -0.17
C GLY A 27 23.85 -8.45 0.64
N THR A 28 23.20 -7.66 1.49
CA THR A 28 23.86 -6.75 2.44
C THR A 28 23.62 -7.16 3.87
N THR A 29 24.52 -6.76 4.74
CA THR A 29 24.45 -6.92 6.20
C THR A 29 24.62 -5.57 6.88
N ALA A 30 25.85 -5.17 7.18
CA ALA A 30 26.17 -3.89 7.83
C ALA A 30 26.11 -2.69 6.87
N GLU A 31 26.03 -2.92 5.56
CA GLU A 31 26.07 -1.89 4.52
C GLU A 31 24.73 -1.16 4.35
N TYR A 32 23.61 -1.80 4.73
CA TYR A 32 22.28 -1.24 4.60
C TYR A 32 21.45 -1.53 5.86
N PRO A 33 20.62 -0.57 6.33
CA PRO A 33 19.79 -0.75 7.53
C PRO A 33 18.57 -1.63 7.23
N ASN A 34 18.81 -2.88 6.85
CA ASN A 34 17.78 -3.86 6.55
C ASN A 34 16.82 -4.03 7.74
N TRP A 35 15.52 -4.16 7.43
CA TRP A 35 14.44 -4.46 8.38
C TRP A 35 14.28 -3.43 9.50
N SER A 36 14.85 -2.24 9.34
CA SER A 36 14.90 -1.21 10.38
C SER A 36 14.14 0.06 10.00
N LEU A 37 13.73 0.19 8.73
CA LEU A 37 13.02 1.37 8.26
C LEU A 37 11.58 1.37 8.77
N LYS A 38 11.18 2.47 9.41
CA LYS A 38 9.81 2.67 9.89
C LYS A 38 8.90 3.10 8.74
N MET A 39 7.60 2.85 8.89
CA MET A 39 6.59 3.42 8.00
C MET A 39 6.57 4.94 8.08
N LYS A 40 6.31 5.61 6.96
CA LYS A 40 6.29 7.07 6.85
C LYS A 40 5.30 7.77 7.78
N TYR A 41 4.16 7.14 8.00
CA TYR A 41 3.06 7.66 8.79
C TYR A 41 2.73 6.74 9.96
N THR A 42 2.40 7.34 11.08
CA THR A 42 1.85 6.69 12.28
C THR A 42 0.39 6.28 12.08
N LEU A 43 -0.13 5.41 12.96
CA LEU A 43 -1.53 4.99 12.90
C LEU A 43 -2.50 6.15 13.20
N GLU A 44 -2.08 7.13 13.99
CA GLU A 44 -2.85 8.33 14.31
C GLU A 44 -3.02 9.21 13.08
N GLU A 45 -1.94 9.41 12.31
CA GLU A 45 -1.95 10.18 11.07
C GLU A 45 -2.84 9.53 10.00
N PHE A 46 -3.01 8.21 9.99
CA PHE A 46 -3.98 7.57 9.09
C PHE A 46 -5.41 8.09 9.28
N ARG A 47 -5.76 8.52 10.49
CA ARG A 47 -7.11 9.00 10.82
C ARG A 47 -7.32 10.47 10.45
N SER A 48 -6.27 11.29 10.49
CA SER A 48 -6.39 12.75 10.41
C SER A 48 -5.67 13.35 9.21
N ASP A 49 -4.53 12.80 8.78
CA ASP A 49 -3.64 13.41 7.79
C ASP A 49 -4.32 13.50 6.39
N PRO A 50 -4.48 14.71 5.84
CA PRO A 50 -5.15 14.90 4.55
C PRO A 50 -4.46 14.21 3.37
N LYS A 51 -3.12 14.08 3.42
CA LYS A 51 -2.30 13.46 2.38
C LYS A 51 -2.42 11.95 2.42
N VAL A 52 -2.41 11.33 3.61
CA VAL A 52 -2.71 9.90 3.78
C VAL A 52 -4.09 9.58 3.20
N LYS A 53 -5.11 10.37 3.57
CA LYS A 53 -6.46 10.21 3.02
C LYS A 53 -6.50 10.38 1.50
N ALA A 54 -5.69 11.27 0.94
CA ALA A 54 -5.60 11.46 -0.51
C ALA A 54 -5.04 10.23 -1.22
N PHE A 55 -3.98 9.60 -0.70
CA PHE A 55 -3.46 8.34 -1.23
C PHE A 55 -4.50 7.22 -1.16
N CYS A 56 -5.18 7.07 -0.02
CA CYS A 56 -6.25 6.08 0.14
C CYS A 56 -7.40 6.31 -0.86
N ARG A 57 -7.85 7.57 -1.05
CA ARG A 57 -8.88 7.91 -2.05
C ARG A 57 -8.43 7.60 -3.48
N MET A 58 -7.19 7.95 -3.82
CA MET A 58 -6.62 7.63 -5.13
C MET A 58 -6.64 6.13 -5.39
N PHE A 59 -6.18 5.33 -4.42
CA PHE A 59 -6.16 3.88 -4.59
C PHE A 59 -7.57 3.28 -4.58
N ARG A 60 -8.48 3.81 -3.76
CA ARG A 60 -9.88 3.38 -3.71
C ARG A 60 -10.57 3.54 -5.09
N ASN A 61 -10.30 4.63 -5.81
CA ASN A 61 -10.78 4.83 -7.17
C ASN A 61 -10.39 3.67 -8.12
N TRP A 62 -9.19 3.10 -7.97
CA TRP A 62 -8.77 1.94 -8.76
C TRP A 62 -9.50 0.66 -8.37
N ILE A 63 -9.74 0.45 -7.07
CA ILE A 63 -10.51 -0.69 -6.58
C ILE A 63 -11.96 -0.61 -7.10
N ASP A 64 -12.57 0.57 -7.06
CA ASP A 64 -13.93 0.77 -7.59
C ASP A 64 -13.99 0.55 -9.11
N LYS A 65 -13.04 1.14 -9.87
CA LYS A 65 -12.95 0.92 -11.33
C LYS A 65 -12.72 -0.54 -11.73
N SER A 66 -12.07 -1.32 -10.87
CA SER A 66 -11.84 -2.74 -11.12
C SER A 66 -13.02 -3.65 -10.78
N GLY A 67 -14.12 -3.11 -10.22
CA GLY A 67 -15.26 -3.88 -9.75
C GLY A 67 -15.02 -4.67 -8.47
N ARG A 68 -13.81 -4.59 -7.89
CA ARG A 68 -13.39 -5.35 -6.69
C ARG A 68 -14.01 -4.86 -5.39
N SER A 69 -14.65 -3.68 -5.38
CA SER A 69 -15.35 -3.16 -4.21
C SER A 69 -16.75 -3.72 -4.03
N GLN A 70 -17.30 -4.38 -5.04
CA GLN A 70 -18.61 -5.01 -4.95
C GLN A 70 -18.47 -6.34 -4.20
N SER A 71 -19.25 -6.53 -3.13
CA SER A 71 -19.40 -7.86 -2.56
C SER A 71 -20.18 -8.71 -3.55
N THR A 72 -19.54 -9.73 -4.13
CA THR A 72 -20.26 -10.81 -4.78
C THR A 72 -21.12 -11.47 -3.69
N SER A 73 -22.42 -11.16 -3.67
CA SER A 73 -23.37 -11.96 -2.89
C SER A 73 -23.36 -13.35 -3.51
N VAL A 74 -22.67 -14.28 -2.86
CA VAL A 74 -22.83 -15.70 -3.13
C VAL A 74 -24.19 -16.09 -2.58
N LEU A 75 -25.15 -16.31 -3.49
CA LEU A 75 -26.40 -17.02 -3.21
C LEU A 75 -26.09 -18.47 -2.79
#